data_AF-A0A1Z9E3D8-F1
#
_entry.id   AF-A0A1Z9E3D8-F1
#
_cell.length_a   1.000
_cell.length_b   1.000
_cell.length_c   1.000
_cell.angle_alpha   90.00
_cell.angle_beta   90.00
_cell.angle_gamma   90.00
#
_symmetry.space_group_name_H-M   'P 1'
#
loop_
_entity.id
_entity.type
_entity.pdbx_description
1 polymer ?
#
loop_
_entity_poly.entity_id
_entity_poly.type
_entity_poly.pdbx_seq_one_letter_code
_entity_poly.pdbx_strand_id
1 'polypeptide(L)'
;MNLTQDELWNTIATLGWDVRHDNIVIEIGGTVVSGINQPEGYNKKWSSPLGHRKYNKDAFIVLKNLSRDDNTKSQPMDREHKPHHLNNR
;
A
#
# COMPACT_ATOMS: atom_id res chain seq x y z
N MET A 1 -6.86 9.70 -18.80
CA MET A 1 -6.23 8.43 -19.18
C MET A 1 -7.21 7.34 -18.79
N ASN A 2 -7.64 6.52 -19.75
CA ASN A 2 -8.67 5.51 -19.53
C ASN A 2 -7.97 4.16 -19.46
N LEU A 3 -7.93 3.53 -18.29
CA LEU A 3 -7.19 2.29 -18.10
C LEU A 3 -7.54 1.24 -19.17
N THR A 4 -6.60 0.98 -20.07
CA THR A 4 -6.60 -0.16 -20.99
C THR A 4 -5.41 -1.07 -20.68
N GLN A 5 -5.45 -2.31 -21.15
CA GLN A 5 -4.33 -3.23 -21.02
C GLN A 5 -3.06 -2.64 -21.68
N ASP A 6 -3.20 -2.02 -22.85
CA ASP A 6 -2.07 -1.41 -23.56
C ASP A 6 -1.53 -0.18 -22.84
N GLU A 7 -2.40 0.69 -22.30
CA GLU A 7 -1.96 1.85 -21.53
C GLU A 7 -1.20 1.42 -20.26
N LEU A 8 -1.62 0.35 -19.59
CA LEU A 8 -0.90 -0.21 -18.44
C LEU A 8 0.51 -0.67 -18.85
N TRP A 9 0.64 -1.48 -19.91
CA TRP A 9 1.94 -1.96 -20.37
C TRP A 9 2.84 -0.83 -20.85
N ASN A 10 2.30 0.13 -21.58
CA ASN A 10 3.03 1.32 -22.03
C ASN A 10 3.52 2.17 -20.87
N THR A 11 2.71 2.30 -19.81
CA THR A 11 3.11 3.04 -18.59
C THR A 11 4.27 2.34 -17.90
N ILE A 12 4.16 1.02 -17.69
CA ILE A 12 5.23 0.20 -17.09
C ILE A 12 6.53 0.32 -17.91
N ALA A 13 6.44 0.23 -19.24
CA ALA A 13 7.58 0.38 -20.14
C ALA A 13 8.19 1.79 -20.08
N THR A 14 7.35 2.84 -20.03
CA THR A 14 7.79 4.25 -19.93
C THR A 14 8.52 4.51 -18.62
N LEU A 15 8.07 3.89 -17.52
CA LEU A 15 8.75 3.93 -16.22
C LEU A 15 10.03 3.09 -16.18
N GLY A 16 10.32 2.33 -17.25
CA GLY A 16 11.49 1.47 -17.37
C GLY A 16 11.48 0.28 -16.42
N TRP A 17 10.29 -0.14 -15.96
CA TRP A 17 10.14 -1.28 -15.05
C TRP A 17 10.33 -2.59 -15.81
N ASP A 18 11.11 -3.50 -15.24
CA ASP A 18 11.30 -4.84 -15.80
C ASP A 18 10.38 -5.83 -15.08
N VAL A 19 9.22 -6.11 -15.67
CA VAL A 19 8.22 -7.00 -15.06
C VAL A 19 8.70 -8.43 -14.82
N ARG A 20 9.82 -8.86 -15.42
CA ARG A 20 10.37 -10.21 -15.22
C ARG A 20 11.35 -10.28 -14.05
N HIS A 21 12.01 -9.18 -13.71
CA HIS A 21 13.09 -9.16 -12.72
C HIS A 21 12.82 -8.20 -11.54
N ASP A 22 11.99 -7.17 -11.74
CA ASP A 22 11.57 -6.26 -10.68
C ASP A 22 10.50 -6.91 -9.79
N ASN A 23 10.57 -6.66 -8.48
CA ASN A 23 9.57 -7.07 -7.51
C ASN A 23 8.39 -6.10 -7.55
N ILE A 24 7.45 -6.36 -8.46
CA ILE A 24 6.24 -5.55 -8.62
C ILE A 24 5.11 -6.18 -7.81
N VAL A 25 4.52 -5.40 -6.90
CA VAL A 25 3.41 -5.83 -6.05
C VAL A 25 2.11 -5.11 -6.42
N ILE A 26 1.01 -5.83 -6.33
CA ILE A 26 -0.35 -5.32 -6.52
C ILE A 26 -1.03 -5.31 -5.15
N GLU A 27 -1.33 -4.12 -4.65
CA GLU A 27 -2.06 -3.94 -3.39
C GLU A 27 -3.49 -3.46 -3.65
N ILE A 28 -4.45 -3.99 -2.91
CA ILE A 28 -5.85 -3.59 -3.00
C ILE A 28 -6.23 -2.80 -1.74
N GLY A 29 -6.50 -1.51 -1.92
CA GLY A 29 -7.00 -0.59 -0.90
C GLY A 29 -8.53 -0.49 -0.91
N GLY A 30 -9.10 0.05 0.17
CA GLY A 30 -10.57 0.19 0.29
C GLY A 30 -11.31 -1.11 0.59
N THR A 31 -10.63 -2.10 1.17
CA THR A 31 -11.26 -3.36 1.61
C THR A 31 -11.67 -3.29 3.08
N VAL A 32 -12.78 -3.94 3.42
CA VAL A 32 -13.21 -4.10 4.81
C VAL A 32 -12.95 -5.53 5.22
N VAL A 33 -12.17 -5.72 6.29
CA VAL A 33 -11.95 -7.02 6.92
C VAL A 33 -12.73 -7.05 8.22
N SER A 34 -13.61 -8.03 8.38
CA SER A 34 -14.32 -8.22 9.65
C SER A 34 -13.34 -8.77 10.69
N GLY A 35 -13.08 -7.99 11.75
CA GLY A 35 -12.15 -8.33 12.83
C GLY A 35 -12.80 -8.90 14.09
N ILE A 36 -14.12 -9.10 14.11
CA ILE A 36 -14.88 -9.47 15.31
C ILE A 36 -15.56 -10.83 15.10
N ASN A 37 -15.44 -11.71 16.10
CA ASN A 37 -16.22 -12.94 16.16
C ASN A 37 -17.71 -12.61 16.34
N GLN A 38 -18.52 -12.99 15.36
CA GLN A 38 -19.98 -12.80 15.42
C GLN A 38 -20.60 -13.86 16.35
N PRO A 39 -21.64 -13.52 17.13
CA PRO A 39 -22.39 -14.50 17.91
C PRO A 39 -23.21 -15.44 17.02
N GLU A 40 -23.61 -16.59 17.57
CA GLU A 40 -24.48 -17.56 16.89
C GLU A 40 -25.82 -16.90 16.52
N GLY A 41 -26.23 -17.03 15.24
CA GLY A 41 -27.47 -16.40 14.74
C GLY A 41 -27.34 -14.95 14.24
N TYR A 42 -26.13 -14.41 14.05
CA TYR A 42 -25.96 -13.06 13.50
C TYR A 42 -26.62 -12.87 12.12
N ASN A 43 -27.10 -11.64 11.86
CA ASN A 43 -27.72 -11.32 10.58
C ASN A 43 -26.66 -11.14 9.48
N LYS A 44 -26.55 -12.13 8.58
CA LYS A 44 -25.62 -12.12 7.43
C LYS A 44 -25.82 -10.95 6.46
N LYS A 45 -26.96 -10.25 6.52
CA LYS A 45 -27.21 -9.03 5.72
C LYS A 45 -26.42 -7.82 6.24
N TRP A 46 -26.17 -7.75 7.55
CA TRP A 46 -25.58 -6.58 8.21
C TRP A 46 -24.25 -6.85 8.90
N SER A 47 -23.91 -8.12 9.19
CA SER A 47 -22.57 -8.48 9.63
C SER A 47 -21.86 -9.47 8.72
N SER A 48 -20.53 -9.35 8.66
CA SER A 48 -19.65 -10.29 8.01
C SER A 48 -18.96 -11.19 9.04
N PRO A 49 -18.80 -12.51 8.74
CA PRO A 49 -18.07 -13.41 9.61
C PRO A 49 -16.60 -12.99 9.78
N LEU A 50 -15.97 -13.38 10.88
CA LEU A 50 -14.57 -13.06 11.19
C LEU A 50 -13.66 -13.48 10.02
N GLY A 51 -12.76 -12.59 9.61
CA GLY A 51 -11.80 -12.85 8.53
C GLY A 51 -12.36 -12.70 7.12
N HIS A 52 -13.66 -12.47 6.95
CA HIS A 52 -14.23 -12.20 5.64
C HIS A 52 -13.75 -10.86 5.10
N ARG A 53 -13.14 -10.87 3.90
CA ARG A 53 -12.68 -9.68 3.18
C ARG A 53 -13.72 -9.26 2.17
N LYS A 54 -14.33 -8.10 2.38
CA LYS A 54 -15.25 -7.48 1.44
C LYS A 54 -14.50 -6.45 0.60
N TYR A 55 -14.47 -6.66 -0.70
CA TYR A 55 -14.00 -5.68 -1.67
C TYR A 55 -15.16 -4.73 -2.00
N ASN A 56 -15.00 -3.45 -1.69
CA ASN A 56 -16.02 -2.46 -2.01
C ASN A 56 -15.96 -2.09 -3.51
N LYS A 57 -17.05 -1.53 -4.03
CA LYS A 57 -17.13 -1.11 -5.44
C LYS A 57 -16.22 0.07 -5.77
N ASP A 58 -15.88 0.86 -4.76
CA ASP A 58 -14.96 2.00 -4.79
C ASP A 58 -13.55 1.62 -4.28
N ALA A 59 -13.24 0.32 -4.17
CA ALA A 59 -11.88 -0.13 -3.91
C ALA A 59 -10.92 0.33 -5.01
N PHE A 60 -9.65 0.49 -4.65
CA PHE A 60 -8.61 0.92 -5.57
C PHE A 60 -7.42 -0.03 -5.52
N ILE A 61 -6.65 -0.05 -6.60
CA ILE A 61 -5.46 -0.87 -6.74
C ILE A 61 -4.25 0.05 -6.80
N VAL A 62 -3.18 -0.32 -6.10
CA VAL A 62 -1.87 0.33 -6.16
C VAL A 62 -0.86 -0.66 -6.72
N LEU A 63 -0.24 -0.33 -7.85
CA LEU A 63 0.94 -1.04 -8.35
C LEU A 63 2.20 -0.35 -7.82
N LYS A 64 3.09 -1.11 -7.18
CA LYS A 64 4.37 -0.61 -6.66
C LYS A 64 5.52 -1.45 -7.17
N ASN A 65 6.62 -0.81 -7.53
CA ASN A 65 7.88 -1.48 -7.82
C ASN A 65 8.81 -1.37 -6.61
N LEU A 66 8.89 -2.44 -5.83
CA LEU A 66 9.68 -2.46 -4.59
C LEU A 66 11.19 -2.58 -4.86
N SER A 67 11.60 -3.03 -6.04
CA SER A 67 13.02 -3.11 -6.42
C SER A 67 13.65 -1.73 -6.66
N ARG A 68 12.83 -0.72 -6.93
CA ARG A 68 13.26 0.64 -7.25
C ARG A 68 12.96 1.66 -6.16
N ASP A 69 12.43 1.17 -5.05
CA ASP A 69 12.17 1.99 -3.88
C ASP A 69 13.51 2.26 -3.16
N ASP A 70 13.88 3.53 -3.06
CA ASP A 70 15.07 3.94 -2.32
C ASP A 70 14.81 3.80 -0.82
N ASN A 71 14.99 2.57 -0.33
CA ASN A 71 14.84 2.22 1.07
C ASN A 71 16.06 2.62 1.91
N THR A 72 17.01 3.36 1.34
CA THR A 72 18.16 3.90 2.07
C THR A 72 17.62 4.83 3.15
N LYS A 73 17.59 4.33 4.38
CA LYS A 73 17.14 5.13 5.53
C LYS A 73 18.09 6.31 5.70
N SER A 74 17.53 7.38 6.25
CA SER A 74 18.30 8.55 6.67
C SER A 74 19.43 8.08 7.59
N GLN A 75 20.67 8.39 7.24
CA GLN A 75 21.79 8.11 8.13
C GLN A 75 21.78 9.14 9.27
N PRO A 76 22.25 8.75 10.48
CA PRO A 76 22.53 9.72 11.53
C PRO A 76 23.50 10.78 11.00
N MET A 77 23.39 12.00 11.53
CA MET A 77 24.25 13.09 11.09
C MET A 77 25.69 12.83 11.52
N ASP A 78 26.66 12.89 10.60
CA ASP A 78 28.09 12.80 10.90
C ASP A 78 28.64 14.02 11.67
N ARG A 79 27.77 14.97 12.02
CA ARG A 79 28.10 16.19 12.76
C ARG A 79 27.35 16.23 14.08
N GLU A 80 27.95 16.94 15.03
CA GLU A 80 27.31 17.28 16.30
C GLU A 80 25.93 17.91 16.06
N HIS A 81 24.90 17.33 16.66
CA HIS A 81 23.53 17.80 16.54
C HIS A 81 23.39 19.09 17.35
N LYS A 82 23.36 20.24 16.65
CA LYS A 82 23.15 21.58 17.23
C LYS A 82 21.74 22.09 16.90
N PRO A 83 20.69 21.61 17.59
CA PRO A 83 19.34 22.09 17.37
C PRO A 83 19.23 23.57 17.76
N HIS A 84 18.55 24.36 16.93
CA HIS A 84 18.35 25.79 17.15
C HIS A 84 17.54 26.13 18.41
N HIS A 85 16.86 25.15 19.00
CA HIS A 85 16.01 25.29 20.19
C HIS A 85 16.51 24.45 21.36
N LEU A 86 17.83 24.28 21.50
CA LEU A 86 18.41 23.71 22.71
C LEU A 86 18.16 24.69 23.87
N ASN A 87 17.05 24.49 24.58
CA ASN A 87 16.77 25.21 25.81
C ASN A 87 17.78 24.77 26.86
N ASN A 88 18.73 25.65 27.18
CA ASN A 88 19.58 25.50 28.36
C ASN A 88 18.67 25.50 29.60
N ARG A 89 18.54 24.35 30.25
CA ARG A 89 18.03 24.22 31.62
C ARG A 89 19.20 23.92 32.54
#